data_AF-A0AAV2ZM08-F1
#
_entry.id   AF-A0AAV2ZM08-F1
#
_cell.length_a   1.000
_cell.length_b   1.000
_cell.length_c   1.000
_cell.angle_alpha   90.00
_cell.angle_beta   90.00
_cell.angle_gamma   90.00
#
_symmetry.space_group_name_H-M   'P 1'
#
loop_
_entity.id
_entity.type
_entity.pdbx_description
1 polymer ?
#
loop_
_entity_poly.entity_id
_entity_poly.type
_entity_poly.pdbx_seq_one_letter_code
_entity_poly.pdbx_strand_id
1 'polypeptide(L)'
;MAPCSSPVLHCADRQISQQTRKLRKPVIEKMRRDRINNSIEQLRLILEKEFQKHQLPSKPEKADILEMTVTFLQKYMAEKNVAEVSSQAYKDGYSSCVQNSVNFLSLHKQTDAQMKLLQNLHKVQTVTSAQCPTGFSVPQSPSKPSTPDCSKAMWRPW
;
A
#
# COMPACT_ATOMS: atom_id res chain seq x y z
N MET A 1 42.84 44.02 -15.77
CA MET A 1 43.07 43.12 -14.63
C MET A 1 41.77 42.39 -14.35
N ALA A 2 41.71 41.08 -14.56
CA ALA A 2 40.53 40.28 -14.22
C ALA A 2 40.61 39.84 -12.75
N PRO A 3 39.51 39.86 -11.97
CA PRO A 3 39.53 39.44 -10.58
C PRO A 3 39.65 37.91 -10.51
N CYS A 4 40.54 37.45 -9.62
CA CYS A 4 40.75 36.04 -9.33
C CYS A 4 39.57 35.51 -8.50
N SER A 5 38.71 34.68 -9.09
CA SER A 5 37.67 33.95 -8.35
C SER A 5 38.30 32.79 -7.59
N SER A 6 38.41 32.92 -6.27
CA SER A 6 38.91 31.84 -5.39
C SER A 6 37.92 30.66 -5.34
N PRO A 7 38.32 29.41 -5.69
CA PRO A 7 37.42 28.24 -5.64
C PRO A 7 37.16 27.67 -4.23
N VAL A 8 37.71 28.27 -3.17
CA VAL A 8 37.93 27.58 -1.90
C VAL A 8 36.65 27.42 -1.06
N LEU A 9 35.67 28.32 -1.18
CA LEU A 9 34.44 28.24 -0.38
C LEU A 9 33.51 27.08 -0.77
N HIS A 10 33.50 26.68 -2.05
CA HIS A 10 32.54 25.69 -2.54
C HIS A 10 32.89 24.24 -2.14
N CYS A 11 34.16 23.97 -1.81
CA CYS A 11 34.62 22.63 -1.42
C CYS A 11 34.27 22.30 0.04
N ALA A 12 34.40 23.28 0.94
CA ALA A 12 34.13 23.11 2.37
C ALA A 12 32.65 22.84 2.66
N ASP A 13 31.74 23.55 2.00
CA ASP A 13 30.28 23.37 2.15
C ASP A 13 29.82 21.99 1.65
N ARG A 14 30.44 21.50 0.56
CA ARG A 14 30.20 20.15 0.04
C ARG A 14 30.70 19.06 1.00
N GLN A 15 31.76 19.29 1.75
CA GLN A 15 32.27 18.36 2.75
C GLN A 15 31.44 18.36 4.04
N ILE A 16 31.01 19.54 4.51
CA ILE A 16 30.12 19.69 5.69
C ILE A 16 28.77 19.03 5.41
N SER A 17 28.15 19.31 4.26
CA SER A 17 26.87 18.69 3.87
C SER A 17 26.94 17.17 3.69
N GLN A 18 28.11 16.61 3.37
CA GLN A 18 28.34 15.17 3.32
C GLN A 18 28.54 14.58 4.72
N GLN A 19 29.27 15.25 5.62
CA GLN A 19 29.42 14.83 7.02
C GLN A 19 28.09 14.91 7.78
N THR A 20 27.29 15.98 7.61
CA THR A 20 25.96 16.07 8.20
C THR A 20 25.01 15.01 7.66
N ARG A 21 25.12 14.63 6.38
CA ARG A 21 24.37 13.49 5.82
C ARG A 21 24.83 12.15 6.41
N LYS A 22 26.14 11.96 6.61
CA LYS A 22 26.72 10.77 7.24
C LYS A 22 26.34 10.62 8.71
N LEU A 23 26.06 11.73 9.42
CA LEU A 23 25.64 11.75 10.83
C LEU A 23 24.12 11.76 11.02
N ARG A 24 23.34 12.35 10.11
CA ARG A 24 21.86 12.34 10.19
C ARG A 24 21.29 10.96 9.85
N LYS A 25 21.88 10.25 8.89
CA LYS A 25 21.46 8.89 8.51
C LYS A 25 21.41 7.90 9.69
N PRO A 26 22.44 7.75 10.53
CA PRO A 26 22.37 6.84 11.68
C PRO A 26 21.34 7.28 12.73
N VAL A 27 21.09 8.58 12.90
CA VAL A 27 20.06 9.08 13.83
C VAL A 27 18.65 8.74 13.33
N ILE A 28 18.35 9.00 12.06
CA ILE A 28 17.05 8.68 11.47
C ILE A 28 16.80 7.17 11.45
N GLU A 29 17.83 6.37 11.12
CA GLU A 29 17.71 4.92 11.15
C GLU A 29 17.50 4.39 12.58
N LYS A 30 18.18 4.98 13.58
CA LYS A 30 17.91 4.68 14.99
C LYS A 30 16.46 4.99 15.36
N MET A 31 15.95 6.18 15.02
CA MET A 31 14.55 6.54 15.26
C MET A 31 13.56 5.57 14.58
N ARG A 32 13.86 5.14 13.36
CA ARG A 32 13.05 4.15 12.65
C ARG A 32 13.05 2.81 13.39
N ARG A 33 14.22 2.32 13.80
CA ARG A 33 14.34 1.07 14.57
C ARG A 33 13.63 1.16 15.91
N ASP A 34 13.75 2.28 16.61
CA ASP A 34 13.07 2.52 17.88
C ASP A 34 11.55 2.53 17.69
N ARG A 35 11.04 3.16 16.63
CA ARG A 35 9.61 3.12 16.28
C ARG A 35 9.12 1.70 16.00
N ILE A 36 9.87 0.93 15.20
CA ILE A 36 9.52 -0.47 14.89
C ILE A 36 9.50 -1.29 16.19
N ASN A 37 10.54 -1.18 17.02
CA ASN A 37 10.62 -1.91 18.28
C ASN A 37 9.49 -1.53 19.25
N ASN A 38 9.15 -0.24 19.33
CA ASN A 38 8.03 0.22 20.14
C ASN A 38 6.71 -0.38 19.67
N SER A 39 6.45 -0.39 18.35
CA SER A 39 5.24 -1.01 17.82
C SER A 39 5.17 -2.52 18.08
N ILE A 40 6.30 -3.23 18.03
CA ILE A 40 6.36 -4.66 18.36
C ILE A 40 6.05 -4.89 19.85
N GLU A 41 6.56 -4.03 20.75
CA GLU A 41 6.23 -4.13 22.18
C GLU A 41 4.74 -3.81 22.44
N GLN A 42 4.17 -2.83 21.74
CA GLN A 42 2.73 -2.56 21.81
C GLN A 42 1.89 -3.76 21.37
N LEU A 43 2.28 -4.43 20.28
CA LEU A 43 1.62 -5.66 19.84
C LEU A 43 1.69 -6.75 20.92
N ARG A 44 2.86 -6.90 21.57
CA ARG A 44 3.03 -7.85 22.66
C ARG A 44 2.04 -7.60 23.80
N LEU A 45 1.87 -6.34 24.22
CA LEU A 45 0.95 -5.97 25.30
C LEU A 45 -0.53 -6.22 24.91
N ILE A 46 -0.92 -5.87 23.68
CA ILE A 46 -2.29 -6.08 23.20
C ILE A 46 -2.63 -7.58 23.15
N LEU A 47 -1.66 -8.43 22.79
CA LEU A 47 -1.82 -9.86 22.61
C LEU A 47 -1.48 -10.70 23.86
N GLU A 48 -1.28 -10.08 25.03
CA GLU A 48 -0.86 -10.77 26.25
C GLU A 48 -1.75 -11.97 26.61
N LYS A 49 -3.07 -11.82 26.45
CA LYS A 49 -4.05 -12.90 26.66
C LYS A 49 -3.94 -14.03 25.63
N GLU A 50 -3.62 -13.69 24.38
CA GLU A 50 -3.44 -14.69 23.32
C GLU A 50 -2.15 -15.48 23.54
N PHE A 51 -1.07 -14.86 24.02
CA PHE A 51 0.15 -15.60 24.39
C PHE A 51 -0.09 -16.60 25.51
N GLN A 52 -0.83 -16.20 26.55
CA GLN A 52 -1.21 -17.11 27.65
C GLN A 52 -2.03 -18.31 27.15
N LYS A 53 -2.99 -18.05 26.26
CA LYS A 53 -3.84 -19.10 25.68
C LYS A 53 -3.03 -20.13 24.86
N HIS A 54 -2.02 -19.66 24.14
CA HIS A 54 -1.14 -20.52 23.33
C HIS A 54 0.05 -21.06 24.14
N GLN A 55 0.07 -20.84 25.46
CA GLN A 55 1.14 -21.28 26.38
C GLN A 55 2.53 -20.78 25.95
N LEU A 56 2.59 -19.63 25.28
CA LEU A 56 3.83 -18.98 24.91
C LEU A 56 4.46 -18.32 26.14
N PRO A 57 5.80 -18.21 26.19
CA PRO A 57 6.48 -17.61 27.34
C PRO A 57 6.04 -16.17 27.52
N SER A 58 6.09 -15.67 28.76
CA SER A 58 5.75 -14.27 29.09
C SER A 58 6.56 -13.26 28.28
N LYS A 59 7.76 -13.64 27.82
CA LYS A 59 8.62 -12.87 26.91
C LYS A 59 8.83 -13.64 25.60
N PRO A 60 7.86 -13.60 24.67
CA PRO A 60 7.96 -14.27 23.38
C PRO A 60 9.01 -13.61 22.49
N GLU A 61 9.55 -14.37 21.53
CA GLU A 61 10.48 -13.82 20.56
C GLU A 61 9.77 -12.87 19.59
N LYS A 62 10.52 -12.00 18.90
CA LYS A 62 9.92 -11.07 17.93
C LYS A 62 9.20 -11.78 16.79
N ALA A 63 9.68 -12.94 16.37
CA ALA A 63 9.03 -13.75 15.35
C ALA A 63 7.65 -14.23 15.84
N ASP A 64 7.61 -14.82 17.05
CA ASP A 64 6.37 -15.29 17.68
C ASP A 64 5.35 -14.16 17.87
N ILE A 65 5.79 -12.97 18.29
CA ILE A 65 4.91 -11.80 18.42
C ILE A 65 4.24 -11.48 17.08
N LEU A 66 5.02 -11.45 15.99
CA LEU A 66 4.51 -11.13 14.66
C LEU A 66 3.61 -12.24 14.11
N GLU A 67 3.98 -13.51 14.30
CA GLU A 67 3.16 -14.65 13.88
C GLU A 67 1.81 -14.68 14.60
N MET A 68 1.82 -14.51 15.93
CA MET A 68 0.60 -14.42 16.73
C MET A 68 -0.27 -13.25 16.28
N THR A 69 0.34 -12.11 15.97
CA THR A 69 -0.39 -10.93 15.46
C THR A 69 -1.08 -11.22 14.14
N VAL A 70 -0.41 -11.89 13.19
CA VAL A 70 -1.00 -12.22 11.89
C VAL A 70 -2.19 -13.17 12.07
N THR A 71 -2.01 -14.25 12.83
CA THR A 71 -3.07 -15.22 13.12
C THR A 71 -4.26 -14.56 13.81
N PHE A 72 -4.00 -13.71 14.81
CA PHE A 72 -5.03 -12.96 15.51
C PHE A 72 -5.81 -12.04 14.57
N LEU A 73 -5.13 -11.29 13.70
CA LEU A 73 -5.79 -10.38 12.76
C LEU A 73 -6.62 -11.12 11.72
N GLN A 74 -6.11 -12.23 11.18
CA GLN A 74 -6.88 -13.06 10.24
C GLN A 74 -8.18 -13.55 10.86
N LYS A 75 -8.09 -14.08 12.09
CA LYS A 75 -9.26 -14.52 12.84
C LYS A 75 -10.21 -13.35 13.15
N TYR A 76 -9.69 -12.23 13.62
CA TYR A 76 -10.48 -11.04 13.93
C TYR A 76 -11.23 -10.51 12.70
N MET A 77 -10.56 -10.45 11.54
CA MET A 77 -11.16 -10.00 10.29
C MET A 77 -12.25 -10.95 9.80
N ALA A 78 -12.07 -12.26 9.97
CA ALA A 78 -13.08 -13.27 9.64
C ALA A 78 -14.31 -13.16 10.57
N GLU A 79 -14.10 -13.05 11.88
CA GLU A 79 -15.21 -12.91 12.85
C GLU A 79 -15.99 -11.60 12.67
N LYS A 80 -15.29 -10.52 12.30
CA LYS A 80 -15.90 -9.21 12.08
C LYS A 80 -16.37 -8.99 10.64
N ASN A 81 -16.27 -10.00 9.76
CA ASN A 81 -16.61 -9.92 8.34
C ASN A 81 -16.07 -8.64 7.65
N VAL A 82 -14.91 -8.12 8.07
CA VAL A 82 -14.40 -6.81 7.59
C VAL A 82 -14.09 -6.85 6.09
N ALA A 83 -13.58 -7.99 5.62
CA ALA A 83 -13.35 -8.23 4.20
C ALA A 83 -14.67 -8.25 3.41
N GLU A 84 -15.74 -8.80 3.99
CA GLU A 84 -17.06 -8.83 3.37
C GLU A 84 -17.71 -7.44 3.38
N VAL A 85 -17.63 -6.70 4.49
CA VAL A 85 -18.18 -5.34 4.62
C VAL A 85 -17.54 -4.38 3.61
N SER A 86 -16.21 -4.44 3.43
CA SER A 86 -15.52 -3.63 2.43
C SER A 86 -15.89 -4.02 0.98
N SER A 87 -16.06 -5.33 0.72
CA SER A 87 -16.56 -5.83 -0.56
C SER A 87 -17.99 -5.38 -0.83
N GLN A 88 -18.85 -5.39 0.19
CA GLN A 88 -20.25 -4.99 0.08
C GLN A 88 -20.38 -3.49 -0.15
N ALA A 89 -19.65 -2.66 0.60
CA ALA A 89 -19.64 -1.22 0.38
C ALA A 89 -19.18 -0.85 -1.05
N TYR A 90 -18.21 -1.58 -1.60
CA TYR A 90 -17.82 -1.43 -3.00
C TYR A 90 -18.95 -1.82 -3.96
N LYS A 91 -19.59 -2.98 -3.75
CA LYS A 91 -20.72 -3.46 -4.58
C LYS A 91 -21.89 -2.47 -4.55
N ASP A 92 -22.22 -1.94 -3.39
CA ASP A 92 -23.30 -0.98 -3.19
C ASP A 92 -22.99 0.34 -3.90
N GLY A 93 -21.77 0.87 -3.72
CA GLY A 93 -21.32 2.08 -4.39
C GLY A 93 -21.27 1.93 -5.91
N TYR A 94 -20.82 0.76 -6.39
CA TYR A 94 -20.84 0.44 -7.81
C TYR A 94 -22.27 0.38 -8.36
N SER A 95 -23.17 -0.35 -7.70
CA SER A 95 -24.57 -0.46 -8.10
C SER A 95 -25.27 0.90 -8.13
N SER A 96 -25.01 1.76 -7.14
CA SER A 96 -25.53 3.13 -7.11
C SER A 96 -25.01 3.96 -8.29
N CYS A 97 -23.71 3.86 -8.62
CA CYS A 97 -23.12 4.54 -9.77
C CYS A 97 -23.75 4.09 -11.09
N VAL A 98 -23.94 2.78 -11.28
CA VAL A 98 -24.59 2.22 -12.48
C VAL A 98 -26.02 2.72 -12.58
N GLN A 99 -26.80 2.66 -11.49
CA GLN A 99 -28.18 3.15 -11.46
C GLN A 99 -28.25 4.64 -11.82
N ASN A 100 -27.38 5.46 -11.24
CA ASN A 100 -27.31 6.89 -11.54
C ASN A 100 -26.96 7.15 -13.01
N SER A 101 -26.04 6.36 -13.57
CA SER A 101 -25.65 6.45 -14.98
C SER A 101 -26.81 6.10 -15.91
N VAL A 102 -27.55 5.02 -15.61
CA VAL A 102 -28.76 4.63 -16.35
C VAL A 102 -29.82 5.73 -16.27
N ASN A 103 -30.09 6.24 -15.07
CA ASN A 103 -31.07 7.30 -14.85
C ASN A 103 -30.72 8.55 -15.66
N PHE A 104 -29.47 9.05 -15.55
CA PHE A 104 -29.02 10.24 -16.29
C PHE A 104 -29.14 10.08 -17.80
N LEU A 105 -28.74 8.92 -18.33
CA LEU A 105 -28.79 8.66 -19.77
C LEU A 105 -30.21 8.39 -20.29
N SER A 106 -31.18 8.09 -19.42
CA SER A 106 -32.58 7.90 -19.82
C SER A 106 -33.30 9.22 -20.16
N LEU A 107 -32.79 10.36 -19.67
CA LEU A 107 -33.38 11.69 -19.92
C LEU A 107 -33.13 12.23 -21.33
N HIS A 108 -32.25 11.60 -22.11
CA HIS A 108 -31.85 12.06 -23.44
C HIS A 108 -31.81 10.92 -24.46
N LYS A 109 -31.83 11.24 -25.77
CA LYS A 109 -31.58 10.26 -26.82
C LYS A 109 -30.19 9.66 -26.66
N GLN A 110 -30.11 8.34 -26.51
CA GLN A 110 -28.83 7.66 -26.31
C GLN A 110 -28.06 7.48 -27.62
N THR A 111 -26.75 7.69 -27.55
CA THR A 111 -25.83 7.35 -28.64
C THR A 111 -25.35 5.90 -28.50
N ASP A 112 -24.85 5.30 -29.59
CA ASP A 112 -24.29 3.94 -29.57
C ASP A 112 -23.16 3.77 -28.54
N ALA A 113 -22.38 4.83 -28.31
CA ALA A 113 -21.32 4.82 -27.30
C ALA A 113 -21.88 4.71 -25.87
N GLN A 114 -22.99 5.39 -25.57
CA GLN A 114 -23.66 5.34 -24.26
C GLN A 114 -24.30 3.97 -24.01
N MET A 115 -24.92 3.39 -25.04
CA MET A 115 -25.46 2.02 -24.98
C MET A 115 -24.36 0.98 -24.70
N LYS A 116 -23.20 1.11 -25.36
CA LYS A 116 -22.03 0.25 -25.11
C LYS A 116 -21.48 0.40 -23.68
N LEU A 117 -21.45 1.63 -23.16
CA LEU A 117 -21.03 1.89 -21.78
C LEU A 117 -21.95 1.18 -20.78
N LEU A 118 -23.27 1.33 -20.92
CA LEU A 118 -24.24 0.69 -20.03
C LEU A 118 -24.13 -0.84 -20.06
N GLN A 119 -23.92 -1.42 -21.24
CA GLN A 119 -23.68 -2.87 -21.36
C GLN A 119 -22.40 -3.31 -20.64
N ASN A 120 -21.32 -2.54 -20.72
CA ASN A 120 -20.08 -2.85 -20.02
C ASN A 120 -20.24 -2.74 -18.50
N LEU A 121 -20.97 -1.71 -18.02
CA LEU A 121 -21.26 -1.54 -16.60
C LEU A 121 -22.08 -2.71 -16.04
N HIS A 122 -23.12 -3.15 -16.76
CA HIS A 122 -23.89 -4.33 -16.34
C HIS A 122 -23.08 -5.63 -16.40
N LYS A 123 -22.18 -5.80 -17.37
CA LYS A 123 -21.29 -6.98 -17.44
C LYS A 123 -20.38 -7.06 -16.22
N VAL A 124 -19.78 -5.96 -15.79
CA VAL A 124 -18.89 -5.94 -14.62
C VAL A 124 -19.65 -6.34 -13.34
N GLN A 125 -20.94 -6.01 -13.23
CA GLN A 125 -21.77 -6.42 -12.10
C GLN A 125 -21.95 -7.95 -12.02
N THR A 126 -22.07 -8.66 -13.15
CA THR A 126 -22.26 -10.12 -13.17
C THR A 126 -20.97 -10.91 -12.99
N VAL A 127 -19.81 -10.36 -13.33
CA VAL A 127 -18.52 -11.03 -13.06
C VAL A 127 -18.13 -10.93 -11.58
N THR A 128 -18.59 -9.91 -10.87
CA THR A 128 -18.20 -9.66 -9.47
C THR A 128 -18.85 -10.63 -8.47
N SER A 129 -19.87 -11.40 -8.88
CA SER A 129 -20.45 -12.47 -8.05
C SER A 129 -19.69 -13.80 -8.12
N ALA A 130 -18.77 -13.97 -9.07
CA ALA A 130 -17.98 -15.17 -9.23
C ALA A 130 -16.49 -14.84 -9.08
N GLN A 131 -15.99 -14.90 -7.84
CA GLN A 131 -14.57 -14.90 -7.46
C GLN A 131 -13.77 -13.66 -7.88
N CYS A 132 -13.22 -12.96 -6.88
CA CYS A 132 -12.28 -11.87 -7.08
C CYS A 132 -11.08 -12.31 -7.94
N PRO A 133 -10.81 -11.67 -9.10
CA PRO A 133 -9.46 -11.59 -9.60
C PRO A 133 -8.80 -10.44 -8.83
N THR A 134 -7.89 -10.78 -7.92
CA THR A 134 -6.79 -9.91 -7.54
C THR A 134 -6.13 -9.37 -8.81
N GLY A 135 -6.42 -8.13 -9.20
CA GLY A 135 -5.83 -7.52 -10.38
C GLY A 135 -6.57 -6.26 -10.80
N PHE A 136 -6.15 -5.11 -10.27
CA PHE A 136 -6.47 -3.82 -10.86
C PHE A 136 -5.78 -3.74 -12.24
N SER A 137 -6.52 -3.99 -13.32
CA SER A 137 -6.06 -3.66 -14.66
C SER A 137 -6.29 -2.17 -14.92
N VAL A 138 -5.25 -1.38 -14.69
CA VAL A 138 -5.15 0.00 -15.19
C VAL A 138 -5.03 -0.06 -16.72
N PRO A 139 -5.85 0.66 -17.52
CA PRO A 139 -5.65 0.72 -18.96
C PRO A 139 -4.35 1.48 -19.28
N GLN A 140 -3.33 0.76 -19.75
CA GLN A 140 -2.13 1.37 -20.32
C GLN A 140 -2.37 1.84 -21.76
N SER A 141 -2.00 3.08 -22.02
CA SER A 141 -1.89 3.69 -23.35
C SER A 141 -0.68 3.11 -24.13
N PRO A 142 -0.70 3.02 -25.48
CA PRO A 142 0.24 2.17 -26.21
C PRO A 142 1.58 2.84 -26.61
N SER A 143 2.63 2.00 -26.49
CA SER A 143 3.86 1.88 -27.31
C SER A 143 5.09 2.78 -27.06
N LYS A 144 6.22 2.15 -26.65
CA LYS A 144 7.33 1.69 -27.53
C LYS A 144 8.40 0.89 -26.76
N PRO A 145 9.22 0.04 -27.44
CA PRO A 145 9.99 -1.04 -26.81
C PRO A 145 11.47 -0.69 -26.55
N SER A 146 12.05 -1.20 -25.45
CA SER A 146 13.49 -1.53 -25.34
C SER A 146 13.77 -2.44 -24.13
N THR A 147 14.19 -3.68 -24.45
CA THR A 147 15.03 -4.65 -23.70
C THR A 147 14.72 -4.99 -22.23
N PRO A 148 14.60 -6.29 -21.86
CA PRO A 148 14.60 -6.70 -20.47
C PRO A 148 16.05 -6.89 -20.00
N ASP A 149 16.52 -6.03 -19.09
CA ASP A 149 17.54 -6.47 -18.14
C ASP A 149 16.86 -6.71 -16.80
N CYS A 150 16.90 -7.98 -16.39
CA CYS A 150 16.46 -8.54 -15.12
C CYS A 150 17.35 -7.99 -14.00
N SER A 151 17.23 -6.69 -13.76
CA SER A 151 17.85 -6.02 -12.64
C SER A 151 17.09 -6.40 -11.38
N LYS A 152 17.57 -7.46 -10.73
CA LYS A 152 17.66 -7.61 -9.26
C LYS A 152 16.73 -6.64 -8.56
N ALA A 153 15.56 -7.12 -8.12
CA ALA A 153 14.69 -6.41 -7.19
C ALA A 153 15.58 -5.82 -6.10
N MET A 154 15.83 -4.50 -6.23
CA MET A 154 16.72 -3.78 -5.36
C MET A 154 16.01 -3.67 -4.03
N TRP A 155 16.15 -4.71 -3.21
CA TRP A 155 16.20 -4.50 -1.77
C TRP A 155 17.25 -3.40 -1.58
N ARG A 156 16.78 -2.17 -1.41
CA ARG A 156 17.62 -1.04 -1.06
C ARG A 156 17.71 -1.06 0.46
N PRO A 157 18.86 -1.42 1.04
CA PRO A 157 19.10 -1.13 2.45
C PRO A 157 19.04 0.38 2.59
N TRP A 158 18.32 0.85 3.61
CA TRP A 158 18.27 2.26 3.97
C TRP A 158 19.60 2.69 4.57
#